data_AF-A0A7C4JJR5-F1
#
_entry.id   AF-A0A7C4JJR5-F1
#
_cell.length_a   1.000
_cell.length_b   1.000
_cell.length_c   1.000
_cell.angle_alpha   90.00
_cell.angle_beta   90.00
_cell.angle_gamma   90.00
#
_symmetry.space_group_name_H-M   'P 1'
#
loop_
_entity.id
_entity.type
_entity.pdbx_description
1 polymer ?
#
loop_
_entity_poly.entity_id
_entity_poly.type
_entity_poly.pdbx_seq_one_letter_code
_entity_poly.pdbx_strand_id
1 'polypeptide(L)' 'MSLDELKRTFATQICEALHLIYLKGLITPLTGNISIKVGDTILITPSSFFPMIRLKYELKLEDIVEVDLSGKVLKGGTYY' A
#
# COMPACT_ATOMS: atom_id res chain seq x y z
N MET A 1 -4.98 -4.26 -20.94
CA MET A 1 -5.07 -4.43 -19.47
C MET A 1 -6.05 -3.40 -18.95
N SER A 2 -7.06 -3.80 -18.18
CA SER A 2 -8.02 -2.89 -17.57
C SER A 2 -7.38 -2.08 -16.44
N LEU A 3 -8.03 -1.00 -16.01
CA LEU A 3 -7.54 -0.19 -14.88
C LEU A 3 -7.45 -1.01 -13.59
N ASP A 4 -8.41 -1.92 -13.37
CA ASP A 4 -8.42 -2.79 -12.18
C ASP A 4 -7.30 -3.83 -12.22
N GLU A 5 -6.99 -4.38 -13.39
CA GLU A 5 -5.84 -5.27 -13.58
C GLU A 5 -4.52 -4.53 -13.31
N LEU A 6 -4.38 -3.30 -13.83
CA LEU A 6 -3.20 -2.46 -13.60
C LEU A 6 -3.01 -2.17 -12.09
N LYS A 7 -4.09 -1.79 -11.40
CA LYS A 7 -4.05 -1.54 -9.96
C LYS A 7 -3.67 -2.79 -9.17
N ARG A 8 -4.19 -3.96 -9.54
CA ARG A 8 -3.77 -5.24 -8.93
C ARG A 8 -2.28 -5.51 -9.15
N THR A 9 -1.77 -5.33 -10.36
CA THR A 9 -0.34 -5.50 -10.65
C THR A 9 0.53 -4.58 -9.80
N PHE A 10 0.16 -3.30 -9.68
CA PHE A 10 0.92 -2.34 -8.88
C PHE A 10 0.82 -2.59 -7.38
N ALA A 11 -0.34 -3.01 -6.87
CA ALA A 11 -0.49 -3.43 -5.48
C ALA A 11 0.46 -4.60 -5.15
N THR A 12 0.60 -5.59 -6.06
CA THR A 12 1.55 -6.70 -5.90
C THR A 12 2.98 -6.19 -5.82
N GLN A 13 3.37 -5.30 -6.74
CA GLN A 13 4.72 -4.73 -6.75
C GLN A 13 5.02 -3.91 -5.49
N ILE A 14 4.04 -3.20 -4.93
CA ILE A 14 4.19 -2.50 -3.64
C ILE A 14 4.52 -3.49 -2.53
N CYS A 15 3.74 -4.57 -2.38
CA CYS A 15 3.96 -5.59 -1.36
C CYS A 15 5.35 -6.25 -1.49
N GLU A 16 5.74 -6.64 -2.71
CA GLU A 16 7.03 -7.25 -2.99
C GLU A 16 8.19 -6.29 -2.70
N ALA A 17 8.08 -5.04 -3.14
CA ALA A 17 9.10 -4.02 -2.90
C ALA A 17 9.27 -3.75 -1.40
N LEU A 18 8.17 -3.65 -0.65
CA LEU A 18 8.21 -3.40 0.79
C LEU A 18 8.85 -4.56 1.55
N HIS A 19 8.54 -5.80 1.15
CA HIS A 19 9.20 -7.00 1.69
C HIS A 19 10.71 -6.99 1.44
N LEU A 20 11.13 -6.69 0.20
CA LEU A 20 12.56 -6.61 -0.16
C LEU A 20 13.29 -5.48 0.58
N ILE A 21 12.66 -4.31 0.74
CA ILE A 21 13.23 -3.17 1.46
C ILE A 21 13.42 -3.52 2.95
N TYR A 22 12.47 -4.25 3.55
CA TYR A 22 12.62 -4.77 4.91
C TYR A 22 13.78 -5.78 5.02
N LEU A 23 13.85 -6.76 4.11
CA LEU A 23 14.95 -7.75 4.10
C LEU A 23 16.33 -7.11 3.94
N LYS A 24 16.39 -5.94 3.28
CA LYS A 24 17.62 -5.14 3.14
C LYS A 24 17.94 -4.27 4.35
N GLY A 25 17.10 -4.28 5.41
CA GLY A 25 17.29 -3.48 6.61
C GLY A 25 17.05 -1.98 6.42
N LEU A 26 16.36 -1.57 5.35
CA LEU A 26 16.13 -0.16 5.03
C LEU A 26 14.91 0.43 5.74
N ILE A 27 14.00 -0.43 6.22
CA ILE A 27 12.85 -0.07 7.05
C ILE A 27 12.76 -1.01 8.24
N THR A 28 12.07 -0.58 9.30
CA THR A 28 11.67 -1.45 10.41
C THR A 28 10.31 -2.09 10.09
N PRO A 29 9.84 -3.08 10.88
CA PRO A 29 8.53 -3.68 10.68
C PRO A 29 7.36 -2.69 10.64
N LEU A 30 7.47 -1.51 11.27
CA LEU A 30 6.37 -0.56 11.45
C LEU A 30 6.58 0.79 10.74
N THR A 31 7.69 0.96 10.02
CA THR A 31 8.06 2.26 9.42
C THR A 31 8.21 2.17 7.91
N GLY A 32 8.20 3.32 7.25
CA GLY A 32 8.27 3.42 5.79
C GLY A 32 6.90 3.30 5.12
N ASN A 33 6.85 3.73 3.86
CA ASN A 33 5.67 3.62 3.01
C ASN A 33 6.12 3.61 1.55
N ILE A 34 5.27 3.06 0.69
CA ILE A 34 5.42 3.11 -0.76
C ILE A 34 4.08 3.55 -1.33
N SER A 35 4.13 4.38 -2.36
CA SER A 35 2.96 4.82 -3.11
C SER A 35 3.20 4.83 -4.60
N ILE A 36 2.17 4.55 -5.39
CA ILE A 36 2.17 4.63 -6.85
C ILE A 36 0.94 5.40 -7.31
N LYS A 37 1.13 6.42 -8.15
CA LYS A 37 0.03 7.15 -8.79
C LYS A 37 -0.51 6.34 -9.98
N VAL A 38 -1.83 6.19 -10.06
CA VAL A 38 -2.54 5.49 -11.14
C VAL A 38 -3.71 6.34 -11.59
N GLY A 39 -3.56 7.05 -12.70
CA GLY A 39 -4.55 8.04 -13.13
C GLY A 39 -4.72 9.15 -12.09
N ASP A 40 -5.95 9.33 -11.60
CA ASP A 40 -6.31 10.34 -10.59
C ASP A 40 -6.34 9.79 -9.16
N THR A 41 -5.81 8.60 -8.94
CA THR A 41 -5.71 7.99 -7.60
C THR A 41 -4.29 7.56 -7.29
N ILE A 42 -4.03 7.28 -6.02
CA ILE A 42 -2.75 6.83 -5.50
C ILE A 42 -3.00 5.53 -4.75
N LEU A 43 -2.27 4.48 -5.10
CA LEU A 43 -2.15 3.26 -4.30
C LEU A 43 -1.05 3.49 -3.27
N ILE A 44 -1.32 3.26 -1.98
CA ILE A 44 -0.38 3.50 -0.90
C ILE A 44 -0.49 2.42 0.17
N THR A 45 0.63 2.10 0.82
CA THR A 45 0.63 1.23 2.00
C THR A 45 -0.18 1.86 3.15
N PRO A 46 -0.98 1.09 3.91
CA PRO A 46 -1.74 1.62 5.04
C PRO A 46 -0.81 2.05 6.18
N SER A 47 -1.35 2.81 7.13
CA SER A 47 -0.70 3.06 8.41
C SER A 47 -0.43 1.74 9.15
N SER A 48 0.73 1.64 9.80
CA SER A 48 1.09 0.48 10.63
C SER A 48 0.32 0.41 11.94
N PHE A 49 -0.33 1.48 12.39
CA PHE A 49 -0.96 1.54 13.71
C PHE A 49 -2.49 1.62 13.69
N PHE A 50 -3.10 1.84 12.51
CA PHE A 50 -4.54 2.06 12.42
C PHE A 50 -5.19 1.17 11.35
N PRO A 51 -6.30 0.47 11.66
CA PRO A 51 -6.93 0.32 12.98
C PRO A 51 -6.25 -0.75 13.86
N MET A 52 -5.29 -1.49 13.31
CA MET A 52 -4.56 -2.57 13.98
C MET A 52 -3.12 -2.55 13.51
N ILE A 53 -2.26 -3.22 14.27
CA ILE A 53 -0.83 -3.30 13.96
C ILE A 53 -0.66 -4.07 12.64
N ARG A 54 -0.07 -3.41 11.63
CA ARG A 54 0.32 -4.03 10.37
C ARG A 54 1.82 -3.95 10.19
N LEU A 55 2.44 -5.12 10.03
CA LEU A 55 3.85 -5.23 9.72
C LEU A 55 4.03 -4.95 8.21
N LYS A 56 4.87 -3.97 7.88
CA LYS A 56 5.08 -3.51 6.51
C LYS A 56 5.50 -4.67 5.59
N TYR A 57 6.37 -5.55 6.05
CA TYR A 57 6.85 -6.67 5.23
C TYR A 57 5.82 -7.82 5.03
N GLU A 58 4.66 -7.76 5.70
CA GLU A 58 3.58 -8.77 5.63
C GLU A 58 2.32 -8.27 4.93
N LEU A 59 2.33 -7.03 4.41
CA LEU A 59 1.16 -6.46 3.74
C LEU A 59 0.74 -7.31 2.54
N LYS A 60 -0.58 -7.49 2.40
CA LYS A 60 -1.19 -8.18 1.27
C LYS A 60 -1.88 -7.19 0.33
N LEU A 61 -2.33 -7.67 -0.82
CA LEU A 61 -2.99 -6.84 -1.83
C LEU A 61 -4.22 -6.12 -1.26
N GLU A 62 -4.99 -6.82 -0.43
CA GLU A 62 -6.17 -6.32 0.25
C GLU A 62 -5.88 -5.23 1.30
N ASP A 63 -4.63 -5.09 1.75
CA ASP A 63 -4.22 -4.04 2.69
C ASP A 63 -3.91 -2.71 1.98
N ILE A 64 -3.62 -2.74 0.67
CA ILE A 64 -3.26 -1.54 -0.09
C ILE A 64 -4.45 -0.59 -0.15
N VAL A 65 -4.18 0.66 0.20
CA VAL A 65 -5.17 1.74 0.25
C VAL A 65 -5.13 2.48 -1.08
N GLU A 66 -6.29 2.77 -1.63
CA GLU A 66 -6.47 3.70 -2.74
C GLU A 66 -6.98 5.03 -2.18
N VAL A 67 -6.29 6.12 -2.52
CA VAL A 67 -6.70 7.49 -2.16
C VAL A 67 -6.82 8.35 -3.41
N ASP A 68 -7.67 9.37 -3.38
CA ASP A 68 -7.65 10.41 -4.41
C ASP A 68 -6.50 11.42 -4.18
N LEU A 69 -6.33 12.37 -5.11
CA LEU A 69 -5.28 13.40 -5.00
C LEU A 69 -5.48 14.40 -3.85
N SER A 70 -6.65 14.42 -3.20
CA SER A 70 -6.90 15.18 -1.98
C SER A 70 -6.51 14.41 -0.71
N GLY A 71 -6.14 13.13 -0.85
CA GLY A 71 -5.83 12.22 0.26
C GLY A 71 -7.06 11.54 0.86
N LYS A 72 -8.24 11.68 0.26
CA LYS A 72 -9.44 10.95 0.70
C LYS A 72 -9.30 9.48 0.31
N VAL A 73 -9.53 8.59 1.26
CA VAL A 73 -9.58 7.14 1.02
C VAL A 73 -10.78 6.80 0.14
N LEU A 74 -10.54 6.07 -0.94
CA LEU A 74 -11.55 5.58 -1.87
C LEU A 74 -11.82 4.08 -1.69
N LYS A 75 -10.79 3.32 -1.29
CA LYS A 75 -10.86 1.86 -1.11
C LYS A 75 -9.71 1.36 -0.23
N GLY A 76 -9.95 0.28 0.51
CA GLY A 76 -8.92 -0.34 1.34
C GLY A 76 -8.60 0.50 2.57
N GLY A 77 -7.80 -0.05 3.48
CA GLY A 77 -7.71 0.50 4.83
C GLY A 77 -9.04 0.26 5.55
N THR A 78 -8.98 -0.30 6.74
CA THR A 78 -10.20 -0.56 7.48
C THR A 78 -10.83 0.78 7.86
N TYR A 79 -11.96 1.07 7.21
CA TYR A 79 -12.85 2.24 7.33
C TYR A 79 -12.26 3.56 6.82
N TYR A 80 -12.78 4.05 5.68
CA TYR A 80 -13.52 5.32 5.50
C TYR A 80 -14.31 5.28 4.18
#